data_AF-A0A960ZET0-F1
#
_entry.id   AF-A0A960ZET0-F1
#
_cell.length_a   1.000
_cell.length_b   1.000
_cell.length_c   1.000
_cell.angle_alpha   90.00
_cell.angle_beta   90.00
_cell.angle_gamma   90.00
#
_symmetry.space_group_name_H-M   'P 1'
#
loop_
_entity.id
_entity.type
_entity.pdbx_description
1 polymer ?
#
loop_
_entity_poly.entity_id
_entity_poly.type
_entity_poly.pdbx_seq_one_letter_code
_entity_poly.pdbx_strand_id
1 'polypeptide(L)' 'MKLRQKFAQNLKNLRKKKGYTQETLAEKLGISVRHVQFMEGKTTPNIKLDTIEKIAKAIGVNPLDLLK' A
#
# COMPACT_ATOMS: atom_id res chain seq x y z
N MET A 1 5.30 17.47 -1.46
CA MET A 1 4.83 16.17 -2.01
C MET A 1 3.34 15.99 -1.70
N LYS A 2 2.52 15.51 -2.64
CA LYS A 2 1.08 15.30 -2.39
C LYS A 2 0.86 14.09 -1.49
N LEU A 3 -0.19 14.07 -0.67
CA LEU A 3 -0.49 12.98 0.27
C LEU A 3 -0.55 11.60 -0.42
N ARG A 4 -1.13 11.53 -1.62
CA ARG A 4 -1.18 10.31 -2.44
C ARG A 4 0.21 9.74 -2.78
N GLN A 5 1.18 10.61 -3.08
CA GLN A 5 2.56 10.18 -3.35
C GLN A 5 3.23 9.66 -2.08
N LYS A 6 2.91 10.25 -0.92
CA LYS A 6 3.38 9.80 0.40
C LYS A 6 2.88 8.41 0.71
N PHE A 7 1.60 8.18 0.49
CA PHE A 7 0.99 6.86 0.58
C PHE A 7 1.72 5.83 -0.30
N ALA A 8 1.90 6.11 -1.59
CA ALA A 8 2.53 5.16 -2.51
C ALA A 8 3.96 4.79 -2.07
N GLN A 9 4.74 5.78 -1.64
CA GLN A 9 6.10 5.57 -1.18
C GLN A 9 6.14 4.79 0.14
N ASN A 10 5.27 5.12 1.09
CA ASN A 10 5.20 4.44 2.38
C ASN A 10 4.73 3.00 2.24
N LEU A 11 3.72 2.74 1.41
CA LEU A 11 3.26 1.38 1.11
C LEU A 11 4.41 0.53 0.56
N LYS A 12 5.13 1.04 -0.44
CA LYS A 12 6.29 0.37 -1.03
C LYS A 12 7.39 0.11 0.01
N ASN A 13 7.67 1.08 0.86
CA ASN A 13 8.70 0.95 1.90
C ASN A 13 8.32 -0.07 2.97
N LEU A 14 7.10 -0.02 3.48
CA LEU A 14 6.60 -0.93 4.51
C LEU A 14 6.50 -2.36 3.97
N ARG A 15 6.01 -2.53 2.73
CA ARG A 15 6.00 -3.82 2.05
C ARG A 15 7.41 -4.42 1.96
N LYS A 16 8.40 -3.64 1.52
CA LYS A 16 9.80 -4.08 1.45
C LYS A 16 10.39 -4.41 2.82
N LYS A 17 10.10 -3.60 3.85
CA LYS A 17 10.53 -3.88 5.24
C LYS A 17 9.98 -5.20 5.77
N LYS A 18 8.83 -5.64 5.28
CA LYS A 18 8.22 -6.95 5.62
C LYS A 18 8.73 -8.10 4.72
N GLY A 19 9.61 -7.83 3.76
CA GLY A 19 10.14 -8.83 2.82
C GLY A 19 9.14 -9.27 1.74
N TYR A 20 8.07 -8.51 1.51
CA TYR A 20 7.02 -8.90 0.56
C TYR A 20 7.33 -8.42 -0.85
N THR A 21 7.07 -9.25 -1.86
CA THR A 21 6.97 -8.81 -3.26
C THR A 21 5.60 -8.15 -3.49
N GLN A 22 5.39 -7.57 -4.68
CA GLN A 22 4.07 -7.00 -5.01
C GLN A 22 3.01 -8.11 -5.12
N GLU A 23 3.41 -9.29 -5.59
CA GLU A 23 2.61 -10.51 -5.65
C GLU A 23 2.21 -10.95 -4.24
N THR A 24 3.16 -11.06 -3.31
CA THR A 24 2.86 -11.42 -1.92
C THR A 24 1.89 -10.45 -1.25
N LEU A 25 2.04 -9.13 -1.51
CA LEU A 25 1.09 -8.15 -0.98
C LEU A 25 -0.29 -8.30 -1.62
N ALA A 26 -0.35 -8.53 -2.93
CA ALA A 26 -1.60 -8.72 -3.66
C ALA A 26 -2.38 -9.94 -3.15
N GLU A 27 -1.69 -11.06 -2.93
CA GLU A 27 -2.25 -12.28 -2.35
C GLU A 27 -2.81 -12.02 -0.94
N LYS A 28 -2.05 -11.34 -0.07
CA LYS A 28 -2.49 -10.98 1.29
C LYS A 28 -3.72 -10.07 1.31
N LEU A 29 -3.88 -9.24 0.28
CA LEU A 29 -5.01 -8.32 0.13
C LEU A 29 -6.19 -8.92 -0.63
N GLY A 30 -6.03 -10.09 -1.26
CA GLY A 30 -7.02 -10.67 -2.16
C GLY A 30 -7.32 -9.78 -3.37
N ILE A 31 -6.30 -9.09 -3.92
CA ILE A 31 -6.42 -8.22 -5.10
C ILE A 31 -5.41 -8.61 -6.18
N SER A 32 -5.52 -8.00 -7.36
CA SER A 32 -4.54 -8.23 -8.43
C SER A 32 -3.21 -7.51 -8.17
N VAL A 33 -2.11 -8.10 -8.63
CA VAL A 33 -0.77 -7.50 -8.57
C VAL A 33 -0.73 -6.15 -9.28
N ARG A 34 -1.49 -6.02 -10.38
CA ARG A 34 -1.66 -4.76 -11.11
C ARG A 34 -2.25 -3.66 -10.24
N HIS A 35 -3.16 -3.99 -9.32
CA HIS A 35 -3.73 -3.02 -8.40
C HIS A 35 -2.68 -2.54 -7.38
N VAL A 36 -1.83 -3.44 -6.86
CA VAL A 36 -0.69 -3.07 -6.01
C VAL A 36 0.31 -2.18 -6.75
N GLN A 37 0.66 -2.53 -8.00
CA GLN A 37 1.52 -1.70 -8.85
C GLN A 37 0.95 -0.30 -9.06
N PHE A 38 -0.36 -0.19 -9.25
CA PHE A 38 -1.03 1.10 -9.41
C PHE A 38 -1.02 1.93 -8.12
N MET A 39 -1.18 1.30 -6.95
CA MET A 39 -1.07 1.96 -5.65
C MET A 39 0.36 2.45 -5.35
N GLU A 40 1.38 1.68 -5.72
CA GLU A 40 2.80 2.03 -5.50
C GLU A 40 3.40 2.90 -6.61
N GLY A 41 2.65 3.12 -7.69
CA GLY A 41 3.09 3.85 -8.88
C GLY A 41 3.05 5.37 -8.72
N LYS A 42 3.53 6.08 -9.76
CA LYS A 42 3.53 7.55 -9.82
C LYS A 42 2.12 8.15 -9.95
N THR A 43 1.17 7.38 -10.48
CA THR A 43 -0.22 7.79 -10.73
C THR A 43 -1.16 7.13 -9.72
N THR A 44 -0.89 7.31 -8.43
CA THR A 44 -1.67 6.70 -7.35
C THR A 44 -3.15 7.14 -7.43
N PRO A 45 -4.11 6.20 -7.37
CA PRO A 45 -5.52 6.53 -7.44
C PRO A 45 -6.02 7.31 -6.22
N ASN A 46 -7.29 7.73 -6.28
CA ASN A 46 -8.02 8.04 -5.06
C ASN A 46 -8.21 6.76 -4.26
N ILE A 47 -7.53 6.68 -3.11
CA ILE A 47 -7.60 5.55 -2.21
C ILE A 47 -8.54 5.92 -1.07
N LYS A 48 -9.50 5.03 -0.81
CA LYS A 48 -10.46 5.16 0.29
C LYS A 48 -9.76 4.87 1.62
N LEU A 49 -10.20 5.51 2.70
CA LEU A 49 -9.67 5.25 4.04
C LEU A 49 -9.78 3.78 4.44
N ASP A 50 -10.92 3.12 4.14
CA ASP A 50 -11.11 1.69 4.39
C ASP A 50 -10.07 0.81 3.68
N THR A 51 -9.60 1.23 2.50
CA THR A 51 -8.53 0.52 1.78
C THR A 51 -7.21 0.65 2.53
N ILE A 52 -6.92 1.83 3.09
CA ILE A 52 -5.72 2.07 3.90
C ILE A 52 -5.75 1.18 5.15
N GLU A 53 -6.90 1.08 5.83
CA GLU A 53 -7.08 0.19 6.99
C GLU A 53 -6.88 -1.28 6.63
N LYS A 54 -7.48 -1.74 5.53
CA LYS A 54 -7.31 -3.12 5.03
C LYS A 54 -5.84 -3.42 4.72
N ILE A 55 -5.15 -2.49 4.08
CA ILE A 55 -3.73 -2.65 3.75
C ILE A 55 -2.89 -2.71 5.03
N ALA A 56 -3.13 -1.79 5.96
CA ALA A 56 -2.40 -1.73 7.22
C ALA A 56 -2.59 -3.02 8.03
N LYS A 57 -3.80 -3.57 8.07
CA LYS A 57 -4.11 -4.86 8.68
C LYS A 57 -3.36 -6.00 8.00
N ALA A 58 -3.33 -6.05 6.67
CA ALA A 58 -2.68 -7.12 5.91
C ALA A 58 -1.15 -7.17 6.08
N ILE A 59 -0.51 -6.00 6.30
CA ILE A 59 0.94 -5.91 6.52
C ILE A 59 1.32 -5.75 8.01
N GLY A 60 0.34 -5.64 8.90
CA GLY A 60 0.51 -5.52 10.35
C GLY A 60 1.24 -4.25 10.76
N VAL A 61 0.68 -3.09 10.42
CA VAL A 61 1.16 -1.73 10.76
C VAL A 61 0.00 -0.83 11.16
N ASN A 62 0.27 0.36 11.69
CA ASN A 62 -0.78 1.35 11.92
C ASN A 62 -1.21 1.98 10.59
N PRO A 63 -2.52 2.20 10.32
CA PRO A 63 -2.99 2.88 9.11
C PRO A 63 -2.32 4.25 8.85
N LEU A 64 -2.00 4.98 9.92
CA LEU A 64 -1.31 6.26 9.81
C LEU A 64 0.13 6.11 9.32
N ASP A 65 0.79 4.96 9.50
CA ASP A 65 2.13 4.72 8.97
C ASP A 65 2.17 4.76 7.44
N LEU A 66 1.03 4.52 6.78
CA LEU A 66 0.87 4.69 5.34
C LEU A 66 0.77 6.17 4.93
N LEU A 67 0.43 7.07 5.86
CA LEU A 67 0.21 8.50 5.59
C LEU A 67 1.29 9.42 6.22
N LYS A 68 2.17 8.86 7.06
CA LYS A 68 3.25 9.55 7.75
C LYS A 68 4.33 10.09 6.84
#